data_AF-A0A8H7BT65-F1
#
_entry.id   AF-A0A8H7BT65-F1
#
_cell.length_a   1.000
_cell.length_b   1.000
_cell.length_c   1.000
_cell.angle_alpha   90.00
_cell.angle_beta   90.00
_cell.angle_gamma   90.00
#
_symmetry.space_group_name_H-M   'P 1'
#
loop_
_entity.id
_entity.type
_entity.pdbx_description
1 polymer ?
#
loop_
_entity_poly.entity_id
_entity_poly.type
_entity_poly.pdbx_seq_one_letter_code
_entity_poly.pdbx_strand_id
1 'polypeptide(L)'
;MKGSGKGTQSERLKKNFGVAHLSSGDMLRKNINDRTSVGQKAAEYVSGGRLVPDEVLLTLIDHELSQTGNPNWLLDGFPRTITQAQALDELLDKSMQPLNLVINLEVPEDVILSRIMDRWVHIPSGRVYNLSYNPPQVPGRDDITGESLSKRPDDCPDVFRVRLQQHKAMTLPLLDHYGHLAVTLRGNTSDEIYPQIESEIVNRLGAVPGELATPSVTHMIAAAVARHRSQQEHLDIMQNPEGQKAHAAAAGAGS
;
A
#
# COMPACT_ATOMS: atom_id res chain seq x y z
N MET A 1 -6.96 -2.19 -4.46
CA MET A 1 -7.45 -2.34 -5.86
C MET A 1 -7.15 -1.09 -6.70
N LYS A 2 -6.96 -1.18 -8.03
CA LYS A 2 -6.95 0.03 -8.90
C LYS A 2 -8.32 0.72 -8.84
N GLY A 3 -8.38 2.06 -8.80
CA GLY A 3 -9.65 2.80 -8.68
C GLY A 3 -10.16 3.02 -7.24
N SER A 4 -9.47 2.47 -6.23
CA SER A 4 -9.83 2.67 -4.81
C SER A 4 -9.40 4.04 -4.23
N GLY A 5 -8.78 4.92 -5.02
CA GLY A 5 -8.31 6.23 -4.54
C GLY A 5 -6.97 6.27 -3.81
N LYS A 6 -6.21 5.15 -3.73
CA LYS A 6 -4.89 5.13 -3.04
C LYS A 6 -3.96 6.27 -3.43
N GLY A 7 -3.74 6.50 -4.73
CA GLY A 7 -2.84 7.57 -5.17
C GLY A 7 -3.25 8.96 -4.66
N THR A 8 -4.56 9.26 -4.65
CA THR A 8 -5.09 10.49 -4.06
C THR A 8 -4.78 10.58 -2.56
N GLN A 9 -4.95 9.47 -1.83
CA GLN A 9 -4.61 9.44 -0.40
C GLN A 9 -3.10 9.58 -0.16
N SER A 10 -2.27 8.90 -0.95
CA SER A 10 -0.80 8.99 -0.87
C SER A 10 -0.31 10.42 -1.08
N GLU A 11 -0.85 11.14 -2.06
CA GLU A 11 -0.50 12.55 -2.31
C GLU A 11 -0.94 13.47 -1.15
N ARG A 12 -2.13 13.24 -0.59
CA ARG A 12 -2.59 13.99 0.60
C ARG A 12 -1.70 13.71 1.81
N LEU A 13 -1.32 12.45 2.03
CA LEU A 13 -0.41 12.06 3.11
C LEU A 13 0.97 12.71 2.95
N LYS A 14 1.53 12.68 1.74
CA LYS A 14 2.78 13.34 1.42
C LYS A 14 2.72 14.84 1.72
N LYS A 15 1.63 15.50 1.32
CA LYS A 15 1.42 16.93 1.57
C LYS A 15 1.25 17.27 3.06
N ASN A 16 0.44 16.49 3.79
CA ASN A 16 0.01 16.85 5.14
C ASN A 16 0.93 16.31 6.24
N PHE A 17 1.62 15.18 6.00
CA PHE A 17 2.50 14.54 6.98
C PHE A 17 3.97 14.51 6.55
N GLY A 18 4.30 15.01 5.35
CA GLY A 18 5.68 15.05 4.87
C GLY A 18 6.32 13.68 4.68
N VAL A 19 5.51 12.63 4.46
CA VAL A 19 6.02 11.26 4.27
C VAL A 19 6.73 11.13 2.93
N ALA A 20 7.82 10.35 2.90
CA ALA A 20 8.43 9.89 1.67
C ALA A 20 7.52 8.84 1.00
N HIS A 21 6.93 9.19 -0.14
CA HIS A 21 6.06 8.29 -0.90
C HIS A 21 6.87 7.41 -1.85
N LEU A 22 6.84 6.11 -1.59
CA LEU A 22 7.59 5.05 -2.27
C LEU A 22 6.61 4.15 -3.02
N SER A 23 6.32 4.50 -4.27
CA SER A 23 5.45 3.69 -5.15
C SER A 23 6.28 2.68 -5.93
N SER A 24 6.05 1.38 -5.71
CA SER A 24 6.85 0.32 -6.37
C SER A 24 6.84 0.42 -7.90
N GLY A 25 5.71 0.83 -8.47
CA GLY A 25 5.59 1.04 -9.91
C GLY A 25 6.36 2.25 -10.43
N ASP A 26 6.38 3.36 -9.68
CA ASP A 26 7.11 4.57 -10.06
C ASP A 26 8.62 4.39 -9.88
N MET A 27 9.04 3.80 -8.76
CA MET A 27 10.44 3.47 -8.49
C MET A 27 11.00 2.55 -9.59
N LEU A 28 10.24 1.53 -10.00
CA LEU A 28 10.64 0.64 -11.08
C LEU A 28 10.82 1.37 -12.42
N ARG A 29 9.84 2.20 -12.81
CA ARG A 29 9.90 2.98 -14.06
C ARG A 29 11.07 3.96 -14.07
N LYS A 30 11.25 4.68 -12.96
CA LYS A 30 12.36 5.63 -12.77
C LYS A 30 13.70 4.92 -12.93
N ASN A 31 13.92 3.83 -12.20
CA ASN A 31 15.18 3.08 -12.27
C ASN A 31 15.47 2.51 -13.67
N ILE A 32 14.45 2.01 -14.37
CA ILE A 32 14.56 1.58 -15.77
C ILE A 32 14.98 2.75 -16.68
N ASN A 33 14.31 3.91 -16.54
CA ASN A 33 14.60 5.10 -17.35
C ASN A 33 16.02 5.65 -17.08
N ASP A 34 16.42 5.69 -15.80
CA ASP A 34 17.72 6.17 -15.34
C ASP A 34 18.85 5.15 -15.61
N ARG A 35 18.50 3.95 -16.12
CA ARG A 35 19.44 2.86 -16.45
C ARG A 35 20.33 2.47 -15.27
N THR A 36 19.79 2.47 -14.06
CA THR A 36 20.51 1.98 -12.87
C THR A 36 20.80 0.48 -13.00
N SER A 37 21.71 -0.06 -12.20
CA SER A 37 22.04 -1.50 -12.23
C SER A 37 20.81 -2.38 -11.97
N VAL A 38 19.96 -2.01 -11.02
CA VAL A 38 18.68 -2.67 -10.73
C VAL A 38 17.64 -2.42 -11.83
N GLY A 39 17.62 -1.22 -12.40
CA GLY A 39 16.72 -0.85 -13.50
C GLY A 39 16.99 -1.62 -14.79
N GLN A 40 18.26 -1.86 -15.13
CA GLN A 40 18.63 -2.66 -16.29
C GLN A 40 18.16 -4.12 -16.13
N LYS A 41 18.39 -4.73 -14.96
CA LYS A 41 17.86 -6.07 -14.65
C LYS A 41 16.33 -6.10 -14.75
N ALA A 42 15.64 -5.13 -14.17
CA ALA A 42 14.19 -5.02 -14.26
C ALA A 42 13.69 -4.87 -15.71
N ALA A 43 14.39 -4.09 -16.54
CA ALA A 43 14.03 -3.86 -17.93
C ALA A 43 14.02 -5.15 -18.76
N GLU A 44 14.92 -6.11 -18.48
CA GLU A 44 14.94 -7.43 -19.15
C GLU A 44 13.68 -8.27 -18.89
N TYR A 45 13.07 -8.14 -17.71
CA TYR A 45 11.79 -8.79 -17.41
C TYR A 45 10.65 -8.05 -18.10
N VAL A 46 10.58 -6.72 -17.94
CA VAL A 46 9.49 -5.90 -18.47
C VAL A 46 9.43 -5.95 -20.00
N SER A 47 10.56 -5.79 -20.69
CA SER A 47 10.64 -5.87 -22.16
C SER A 47 10.28 -7.26 -22.70
N GLY A 48 10.58 -8.31 -21.94
CA GLY A 48 10.17 -9.68 -22.26
C GLY A 48 8.72 -10.02 -21.86
N GLY A 49 7.93 -9.04 -21.38
CA GLY A 49 6.57 -9.26 -20.92
C GLY A 49 6.47 -10.13 -19.64
N ARG A 50 7.57 -10.31 -18.93
CA ARG A 50 7.67 -11.10 -17.69
C ARG A 50 7.45 -10.21 -16.48
N LEU A 51 6.95 -10.80 -15.39
CA LEU A 51 6.87 -10.13 -14.10
C LEU A 51 8.27 -9.96 -13.52
N VAL A 52 8.51 -8.80 -12.90
CA VAL A 52 9.76 -8.53 -12.18
C VAL A 52 9.78 -9.40 -10.92
N PRO A 53 10.87 -10.16 -10.65
CA PRO A 53 10.99 -10.98 -9.45
C PRO A 53 10.91 -10.17 -8.15
N ASP A 54 10.34 -10.77 -7.10
CA ASP A 54 10.17 -10.14 -5.79
C ASP A 54 11.49 -9.63 -5.20
N GLU A 55 12.58 -10.38 -5.36
CA GLU A 55 13.93 -10.02 -4.88
C GLU A 55 14.46 -8.73 -5.51
N VAL A 56 14.17 -8.51 -6.79
CA VAL A 56 14.55 -7.28 -7.49
C VAL A 56 13.76 -6.09 -6.96
N LEU A 57 12.46 -6.27 -6.68
CA LEU A 57 11.62 -5.23 -6.07
C LEU A 57 12.04 -4.92 -4.63
N LEU A 58 12.40 -5.92 -3.84
CA LEU A 58 12.90 -5.71 -2.47
C LEU A 58 14.21 -4.95 -2.46
N THR A 59 15.14 -5.29 -3.35
CA THR A 59 16.42 -4.55 -3.49
C THR A 59 16.19 -3.08 -3.86
N LEU A 60 15.22 -2.82 -4.73
CA LEU A 60 14.82 -1.47 -5.11
C LEU A 60 14.22 -0.69 -3.93
N ILE A 61 13.35 -1.33 -3.14
CA ILE A 61 12.74 -0.73 -1.95
C ILE A 61 13.79 -0.44 -0.88
N ASP A 62 14.70 -1.38 -0.60
CA ASP A 62 15.82 -1.20 0.34
C ASP A 62 16.67 0.02 -0.04
N HIS A 63 17.04 0.10 -1.32
CA HIS A 63 17.81 1.21 -1.84
C HIS A 63 17.09 2.55 -1.63
N GLU A 64 15.81 2.65 -2.01
CA GLU A 64 15.05 3.91 -1.90
C GLU A 64 14.77 4.31 -0.44
N LEU A 65 14.52 3.34 0.45
CA LEU A 65 14.43 3.57 1.89
C LEU A 65 15.76 4.07 2.50
N SER A 66 16.90 3.57 2.02
CA SER A 66 18.21 4.06 2.46
C SER A 66 18.50 5.49 1.98
N GLN A 67 18.03 5.85 0.78
CA GLN A 67 18.29 7.15 0.16
C GLN A 67 17.34 8.25 0.63
N THR A 68 16.12 7.91 1.07
CA THR A 68 15.15 8.94 1.40
C THR A 68 15.56 9.81 2.59
N GLY A 69 16.37 9.29 3.54
CA GLY A 69 16.78 9.99 4.76
C GLY A 69 15.62 10.45 5.66
N ASN A 70 14.39 10.12 5.29
CA ASN A 70 13.17 10.50 5.97
C ASN A 70 12.68 9.30 6.79
N PRO A 71 12.60 9.43 8.12
CA PRO A 71 12.10 8.37 8.98
C PRO A 71 10.62 8.06 8.76
N ASN A 72 9.87 8.99 8.15
CA ASN A 72 8.46 8.84 7.84
C ASN A 72 8.30 8.51 6.35
N TRP A 73 7.88 7.29 6.04
CA TRP A 73 7.71 6.83 4.68
C TRP A 73 6.35 6.11 4.48
N LEU A 74 5.93 6.05 3.23
CA LEU A 74 4.70 5.39 2.79
C LEU A 74 5.03 4.49 1.59
N LEU A 75 4.89 3.18 1.77
CA LEU A 75 4.97 2.22 0.68
C LEU A 75 3.61 2.08 -0.01
N ASP A 76 3.56 2.32 -1.32
CA ASP A 76 2.35 2.17 -2.13
C ASP A 76 2.53 1.07 -3.19
N GLY A 77 1.61 0.10 -3.15
CA GLY A 77 1.55 -0.99 -4.11
C GLY A 77 2.53 -2.14 -3.86
N PHE A 78 3.15 -2.19 -2.68
CA PHE A 78 3.95 -3.30 -2.14
C PHE A 78 3.75 -3.39 -0.62
N PRO A 79 3.66 -4.58 -0.01
CA PRO A 79 3.64 -5.91 -0.64
C PRO A 79 2.28 -6.25 -1.26
N ARG A 80 2.25 -7.28 -2.11
CA ARG A 80 1.04 -7.84 -2.76
C ARG A 80 0.83 -9.32 -2.50
N THR A 81 1.84 -10.01 -1.98
CA THR A 81 1.79 -11.43 -1.61
C THR A 81 2.34 -11.60 -0.20
N ILE A 82 1.99 -12.70 0.45
CA ILE A 82 2.57 -13.08 1.75
C ILE A 82 4.09 -13.18 1.68
N THR A 83 4.62 -13.76 0.60
CA THR A 83 6.08 -13.90 0.41
C THR A 83 6.78 -12.54 0.37
N GLN A 84 6.16 -11.54 -0.28
CA GLN A 84 6.67 -10.17 -0.29
C GLN A 84 6.56 -9.52 1.09
N ALA A 85 5.48 -9.78 1.83
CA ALA A 85 5.30 -9.23 3.17
C ALA A 85 6.35 -9.77 4.15
N GLN A 86 6.59 -11.07 4.16
CA GLN A 86 7.61 -11.71 4.99
C GLN A 86 9.01 -11.16 4.68
N ALA A 87 9.34 -11.04 3.39
CA ALA A 87 10.65 -10.52 2.99
C ALA A 87 10.80 -9.01 3.27
N LEU A 88 9.70 -8.24 3.22
CA LEU A 88 9.70 -6.85 3.65
C LEU A 88 9.98 -6.74 5.15
N ASP A 89 9.33 -7.56 5.97
CA ASP A 89 9.50 -7.52 7.41
C ASP A 89 10.96 -7.83 7.80
N GLU A 90 11.57 -8.84 7.19
CA GLU A 90 12.99 -9.15 7.40
C GLU A 90 13.92 -7.99 7.01
N LEU A 91 13.62 -7.27 5.93
CA LEU A 91 14.39 -6.12 5.47
C LEU A 91 14.24 -4.94 6.44
N LEU A 92 13.01 -4.67 6.89
CA LEU A 92 12.70 -3.58 7.82
C LEU A 92 13.30 -3.83 9.21
N ASP A 93 13.33 -5.08 9.68
CA ASP A 93 13.96 -5.45 10.93
C ASP A 93 15.49 -5.29 10.86
N LYS A 94 16.14 -5.66 9.74
CA LYS A 94 17.59 -5.46 9.53
C LYS A 94 17.98 -3.99 9.47
N SER A 95 17.13 -3.15 8.88
CA SER A 95 17.36 -1.71 8.73
C SER A 95 16.89 -0.87 9.92
N MET A 96 16.31 -1.50 10.95
CA MET A 96 15.72 -0.82 12.11
C MET A 96 14.67 0.23 11.72
N GLN A 97 13.91 -0.04 10.65
CA GLN A 97 12.86 0.84 10.12
C GLN A 97 11.47 0.21 10.32
N PRO A 98 10.85 0.37 11.50
CA PRO A 98 9.64 -0.36 11.80
C PRO A 98 8.42 0.11 10.99
N LEU A 99 7.79 -0.79 10.21
CA LEU A 99 6.38 -0.67 9.79
C LEU A 99 5.40 -0.53 10.99
N ASN A 100 4.66 0.57 11.03
CA ASN A 100 3.81 0.93 12.16
C ASN A 100 2.30 0.88 11.86
N LEU A 101 1.94 0.93 10.58
CA LEU A 101 0.55 1.04 10.14
C LEU A 101 0.39 0.50 8.72
N VAL A 102 -0.62 -0.35 8.52
CA VAL A 102 -1.04 -0.84 7.21
C VAL A 102 -2.48 -0.40 6.97
N ILE A 103 -2.70 0.39 5.93
CA ILE A 103 -4.03 0.91 5.59
C ILE A 103 -4.59 0.13 4.41
N ASN A 104 -5.70 -0.56 4.64
CA ASN A 104 -6.51 -1.17 3.60
C ASN A 104 -7.70 -0.26 3.26
N LEU A 105 -7.87 0.04 1.98
CA LEU A 105 -9.00 0.85 1.50
C LEU A 105 -10.08 -0.06 0.92
N GLU A 106 -11.21 -0.13 1.61
CA GLU A 106 -12.38 -0.88 1.18
C GLU A 106 -13.43 0.07 0.60
N VAL A 107 -13.42 0.16 -0.73
CA VAL A 107 -14.37 0.95 -1.52
C VAL A 107 -15.35 -0.02 -2.19
N PRO A 108 -16.66 0.26 -2.21
CA PRO A 108 -17.64 -0.61 -2.87
C PRO A 108 -17.30 -0.90 -4.35
N GLU A 109 -17.63 -2.11 -4.79
CA GLU A 109 -17.20 -2.64 -6.10
C GLU A 109 -17.78 -1.83 -7.26
N ASP A 110 -19.04 -1.42 -7.14
CA ASP A 110 -19.77 -0.58 -8.09
C ASP A 110 -19.11 0.80 -8.24
N VAL A 111 -18.68 1.39 -7.12
CA VAL A 111 -17.93 2.66 -7.12
C VAL A 111 -16.58 2.50 -7.80
N ILE A 112 -15.83 1.41 -7.51
CA ILE A 112 -14.55 1.16 -8.17
C ILE A 112 -14.75 0.93 -9.67
N LEU A 113 -15.76 0.14 -10.05
CA LEU A 113 -16.07 -0.13 -11.44
C LEU A 113 -16.42 1.15 -12.20
N SER A 114 -17.33 1.98 -11.67
CA SER A 114 -17.66 3.28 -12.24
C SER A 114 -16.41 4.14 -12.46
N ARG A 115 -15.51 4.21 -11.47
CA ARG A 115 -14.25 4.96 -11.61
C ARG A 115 -13.31 4.42 -12.68
N ILE A 116 -13.25 3.11 -12.83
CA ILE A 116 -12.45 2.46 -13.89
C ILE A 116 -13.07 2.78 -15.26
N MET A 117 -14.39 2.64 -15.38
CA MET A 117 -15.12 2.93 -16.61
C MET A 117 -15.02 4.41 -17.01
N ASP A 118 -14.93 5.33 -16.05
CA ASP A 118 -14.80 6.78 -16.28
C ASP A 118 -13.36 7.24 -16.49
N ARG A 119 -12.37 6.35 -16.35
CA ARG A 119 -10.95 6.70 -16.48
C ARG A 119 -10.55 6.97 -17.91
N TRP A 120 -9.83 8.05 -18.14
CA TRP A 120 -9.20 8.40 -19.42
C TRP A 120 -7.70 8.58 -19.20
N VAL A 121 -6.89 8.28 -20.22
CA VAL A 121 -5.44 8.30 -20.10
C VAL A 121 -4.84 9.00 -21.30
N HIS A 122 -3.90 9.90 -21.05
CA HIS A 122 -3.03 10.43 -22.08
C HIS A 122 -1.84 9.47 -22.26
N ILE A 123 -1.85 8.64 -23.31
CA ILE A 123 -0.91 7.52 -23.48
C ILE A 123 0.57 7.93 -23.42
N PRO A 124 1.02 8.98 -24.13
CA PRO A 124 2.44 9.39 -24.10
C PRO A 124 2.94 9.78 -22.71
N SER A 125 2.12 10.43 -21.91
CA SER A 125 2.52 10.93 -20.58
C SER A 125 2.15 9.99 -19.43
N GLY A 126 1.18 9.11 -19.64
CA GLY A 126 0.56 8.31 -18.58
C GLY A 126 -0.40 9.08 -17.66
N ARG A 127 -0.62 10.39 -17.87
CA ARG A 127 -1.58 11.18 -17.07
C ARG A 127 -2.98 10.58 -17.14
N VAL A 128 -3.66 10.58 -16.00
CA VAL A 128 -4.96 9.95 -15.82
C VAL A 128 -6.00 10.99 -15.45
N TYR A 129 -7.12 10.95 -16.17
CA TYR A 129 -8.31 11.77 -15.95
C TYR A 129 -9.47 10.87 -15.55
N ASN A 130 -10.42 11.42 -14.81
CA ASN A 130 -11.67 10.74 -14.51
C ASN A 130 -12.81 11.73 -14.61
N LEU A 131 -13.79 11.44 -15.47
CA LEU A 131 -14.86 12.39 -15.77
C LEU A 131 -15.68 12.83 -14.56
N SER A 132 -15.71 12.01 -13.50
CA SER A 132 -16.54 12.23 -12.31
C SER A 132 -15.84 13.03 -11.20
N TYR A 133 -14.51 13.06 -11.13
CA TYR A 133 -13.79 13.78 -10.05
C TYR A 133 -12.56 14.59 -10.51
N ASN A 134 -11.96 14.27 -11.64
CA ASN A 134 -10.85 15.00 -12.23
C ASN A 134 -11.02 15.02 -13.76
N PRO A 135 -12.09 15.67 -14.26
CA PRO A 135 -12.33 15.77 -15.69
C PRO A 135 -11.24 16.64 -16.34
N PRO A 136 -10.86 16.37 -17.59
CA PRO A 136 -9.99 17.27 -18.32
C PRO A 136 -10.68 18.62 -18.53
N GLN A 137 -9.91 19.71 -18.62
CA GLN A 137 -10.42 21.05 -18.87
C GLN A 137 -11.18 21.11 -20.20
N VAL A 138 -10.70 20.38 -21.21
CA VAL A 138 -11.37 20.19 -22.49
C VAL A 138 -11.72 18.71 -22.65
N PRO A 139 -13.00 18.34 -22.87
CA PRO A 139 -13.40 16.95 -23.02
C PRO A 139 -12.56 16.19 -24.05
N GLY A 140 -11.99 15.06 -23.62
CA GLY A 140 -11.18 14.18 -24.48
C GLY A 140 -9.78 14.68 -24.80
N ARG A 141 -9.31 15.78 -24.17
CA ARG A 141 -7.96 16.32 -24.38
C ARG A 141 -7.14 16.35 -23.10
N ASP A 142 -5.85 16.13 -23.24
CA ASP A 142 -4.88 16.31 -22.17
C ASP A 142 -4.70 17.81 -21.85
N ASP A 143 -4.71 18.15 -20.57
CA ASP A 143 -4.65 19.55 -20.12
C ASP A 143 -3.30 20.23 -20.40
N ILE A 144 -2.22 19.46 -20.57
CA ILE A 144 -0.87 20.01 -20.77
C ILE A 144 -0.52 20.06 -22.25
N THR A 145 -0.78 18.97 -22.99
CA THR A 145 -0.37 18.86 -24.40
C THR A 145 -1.49 19.17 -25.39
N GLY A 146 -2.76 19.13 -24.95
CA GLY A 146 -3.94 19.25 -25.82
C GLY A 146 -4.20 18.02 -26.70
N GLU A 147 -3.37 16.98 -26.57
CA GLU A 147 -3.45 15.72 -27.31
C GLU A 147 -4.66 14.87 -26.85
N SER A 148 -5.08 13.94 -27.70
CA SER A 148 -6.27 13.13 -27.42
C SER A 148 -6.06 12.15 -26.25
N LEU A 149 -7.06 12.07 -25.38
CA LEU A 149 -7.15 11.04 -24.36
C LEU A 149 -7.74 9.75 -24.95
N SER A 150 -7.38 8.62 -24.36
CA SER A 150 -7.95 7.32 -24.72
C SER A 150 -8.35 6.50 -23.49
N LYS A 151 -9.25 5.53 -23.70
CA LYS A 151 -9.54 4.48 -22.74
C LYS A 151 -8.45 3.42 -22.81
N ARG A 152 -8.13 2.81 -21.67
CA ARG A 152 -7.28 1.63 -21.71
C ARG A 152 -8.11 0.41 -22.13
N PRO A 153 -7.54 -0.51 -22.92
CA PRO A 153 -8.27 -1.70 -23.37
C PRO A 153 -8.66 -2.64 -22.23
N ASP A 154 -7.98 -2.56 -21.08
CA ASP A 154 -8.22 -3.37 -19.89
C ASP A 154 -9.22 -2.77 -18.89
N ASP A 155 -9.82 -1.61 -19.21
CA ASP A 155 -10.85 -0.95 -18.42
C ASP A 155 -12.24 -1.41 -18.86
N CYS A 156 -12.52 -2.71 -18.68
CA CYS A 156 -13.82 -3.32 -18.96
C CYS A 156 -14.32 -4.17 -17.77
N PRO A 157 -15.65 -4.42 -17.66
CA PRO A 157 -16.22 -5.13 -16.52
C PRO A 157 -15.66 -6.55 -16.29
N ASP A 158 -15.35 -7.28 -17.36
CA ASP A 158 -14.85 -8.65 -17.24
C ASP A 158 -13.43 -8.70 -16.69
N VAL A 159 -12.53 -7.85 -17.20
CA VAL A 159 -11.18 -7.71 -16.67
C VAL A 159 -11.20 -7.17 -15.24
N PHE A 160 -12.11 -6.24 -14.94
CA PHE A 160 -12.31 -5.74 -13.58
C PHE A 160 -12.68 -6.86 -12.60
N ARG A 161 -13.67 -7.69 -12.93
CA ARG A 161 -14.15 -8.78 -12.07
C ARG A 161 -13.02 -9.76 -11.73
N VAL A 162 -12.25 -10.18 -12.73
CA VAL A 162 -11.10 -11.08 -12.53
C VAL A 162 -10.07 -10.44 -11.60
N ARG A 163 -9.70 -9.18 -11.85
CA ARG A 163 -8.72 -8.46 -11.03
C ARG A 163 -9.20 -8.23 -9.60
N LEU A 164 -10.49 -7.99 -9.42
CA LEU A 164 -11.08 -7.80 -8.09
C LEU A 164 -11.02 -9.08 -7.27
N GLN A 165 -11.39 -10.22 -7.87
CA GLN A 165 -11.30 -11.53 -7.21
C GLN A 165 -9.86 -11.87 -6.82
N GLN A 166 -8.91 -11.70 -7.75
CA GLN A 166 -7.48 -11.88 -7.46
C GLN A 166 -7.01 -10.96 -6.34
N HIS A 167 -7.40 -9.68 -6.39
CA HIS A 167 -7.03 -8.72 -5.36
C HIS A 167 -7.57 -9.13 -3.99
N LYS A 168 -8.83 -9.57 -3.88
CA LYS A 168 -9.41 -10.05 -2.62
C LYS A 168 -8.66 -11.28 -2.09
N ALA A 169 -8.41 -12.26 -2.95
CA ALA A 169 -7.70 -13.49 -2.59
C ALA A 169 -6.27 -13.22 -2.08
N MET A 170 -5.60 -12.21 -2.62
CA MET A 170 -4.25 -11.83 -2.20
C MET A 170 -4.23 -10.88 -0.99
N THR A 171 -5.28 -10.07 -0.81
CA THR A 171 -5.33 -9.06 0.26
C THR A 171 -5.68 -9.67 1.60
N LEU A 172 -6.63 -10.64 1.66
CA LEU A 172 -7.04 -11.25 2.93
C LEU A 172 -5.85 -11.83 3.72
N PRO A 173 -4.97 -12.67 3.12
CA PRO A 173 -3.79 -13.17 3.85
C PRO A 173 -2.87 -12.05 4.35
N LEU A 174 -2.73 -10.94 3.60
CA LEU A 174 -1.90 -9.81 4.02
C LEU A 174 -2.46 -9.09 5.24
N LEU A 175 -3.79 -8.94 5.31
CA LEU A 175 -4.44 -8.35 6.48
C LEU A 175 -4.26 -9.24 7.71
N ASP A 176 -4.39 -10.56 7.54
CA ASP A 176 -4.16 -11.53 8.61
C ASP A 176 -2.70 -11.49 9.08
N HIS A 177 -1.74 -11.43 8.14
CA HIS A 177 -0.30 -11.33 8.43
C HIS A 177 0.05 -10.08 9.25
N TYR A 178 -0.47 -8.91 8.86
CA TYR A 178 -0.19 -7.65 9.56
C TYR A 178 -1.03 -7.44 10.83
N GLY A 179 -2.12 -8.19 10.99
CA GLY A 179 -2.93 -8.25 12.20
C GLY A 179 -3.27 -6.87 12.76
N HIS A 180 -2.81 -6.58 13.97
CA HIS A 180 -3.10 -5.32 14.68
C HIS A 180 -2.53 -4.06 14.01
N LEU A 181 -1.49 -4.20 13.16
CA LEU A 181 -0.96 -3.08 12.37
C LEU A 181 -1.90 -2.70 11.22
N ALA A 182 -2.74 -3.63 10.77
CA ALA A 182 -3.67 -3.41 9.68
C ALA A 182 -4.97 -2.77 10.16
N VAL A 183 -5.43 -1.75 9.44
CA VAL A 183 -6.74 -1.14 9.60
C VAL A 183 -7.44 -1.08 8.25
N THR A 184 -8.73 -1.44 8.23
CA THR A 184 -9.56 -1.34 7.03
C THR A 184 -10.47 -0.13 7.14
N LEU A 185 -10.32 0.80 6.20
CA LEU A 185 -11.09 2.03 6.13
C LEU A 185 -12.08 1.94 4.98
N ARG A 186 -13.33 2.33 5.26
CA ARG A 186 -14.46 2.16 4.35
C ARG A 186 -14.98 3.52 3.90
N GLY A 187 -15.31 3.63 2.61
CA GLY A 187 -15.96 4.82 2.09
C GLY A 187 -16.14 4.77 0.58
N ASN A 188 -17.05 5.60 0.09
CA ASN A 188 -17.32 5.72 -1.34
C ASN A 188 -16.32 6.69 -1.96
N THR A 189 -15.99 7.78 -1.28
CA THR A 189 -15.14 8.86 -1.82
C THR A 189 -13.80 8.97 -1.10
N SER A 190 -12.81 9.58 -1.76
CA SER A 190 -11.53 9.89 -1.09
C SER A 190 -11.70 10.88 0.06
N ASP A 191 -12.70 11.75 0.00
CA ASP A 191 -13.01 12.75 1.03
C ASP A 191 -13.68 12.15 2.26
N GLU A 192 -14.43 11.05 2.11
CA GLU A 192 -14.93 10.27 3.24
C GLU A 192 -13.82 9.46 3.94
N ILE A 193 -12.87 8.95 3.15
CA ILE A 193 -11.83 8.04 3.63
C ILE A 193 -10.66 8.79 4.29
N TYR A 194 -10.25 9.94 3.73
CA TYR A 194 -9.05 10.64 4.19
C TYR A 194 -9.09 11.05 5.67
N PRO A 195 -10.20 11.60 6.20
CA PRO A 195 -10.29 11.93 7.63
C PRO A 195 -10.14 10.70 8.55
N GLN A 196 -10.55 9.52 8.08
CA GLN A 196 -10.34 8.27 8.82
C GLN A 196 -8.87 7.87 8.85
N ILE A 197 -8.15 8.02 7.72
CA ILE A 197 -6.71 7.79 7.64
C ILE A 197 -5.97 8.72 8.62
N GLU A 198 -6.31 10.01 8.56
CA GLU A 198 -5.72 11.04 9.42
C GLU A 198 -5.96 10.71 10.90
N SER A 199 -7.17 10.31 11.25
CA SER A 199 -7.50 9.89 12.62
C SER A 199 -6.68 8.69 13.08
N GLU A 200 -6.48 7.67 12.24
CA GLU A 200 -5.65 6.50 12.58
C GLU A 200 -4.18 6.87 12.76
N ILE A 201 -3.64 7.76 11.92
CA ILE A 201 -2.26 8.26 12.05
C ILE A 201 -2.08 9.04 13.34
N VAL A 202 -3.00 9.97 13.65
CA VAL A 202 -2.93 10.77 14.88
C VAL A 202 -3.05 9.86 16.11
N ASN A 203 -4.03 8.95 16.13
CA ASN A 203 -4.31 8.12 17.30
C ASN A 203 -3.22 7.07 17.57
N ARG A 204 -2.61 6.49 16.52
CA ARG A 204 -1.61 5.43 16.68
C ARG A 204 -0.19 5.94 16.73
N LEU A 205 0.12 6.98 15.96
CA LEU A 205 1.49 7.45 15.74
C LEU A 205 1.77 8.80 16.42
N GLY A 206 0.74 9.47 16.95
CA GLY A 206 0.88 10.79 17.59
C GLY A 206 1.34 11.89 16.63
N ALA A 207 1.30 11.66 15.31
CA ALA A 207 1.73 12.61 14.31
C ALA A 207 0.59 13.56 13.95
N VAL A 208 0.84 14.87 14.04
CA VAL A 208 -0.15 15.91 13.73
C VAL A 208 0.13 16.47 12.33
N PRO A 209 -0.92 16.64 11.48
CA PRO A 209 -0.77 17.26 10.16
C PRO A 209 -0.10 18.64 10.24
N GLY A 210 0.87 18.89 9.36
CA GLY A 210 1.55 20.19 9.24
C GLY A 210 2.68 20.43 10.25
N GLU A 211 2.84 19.60 11.28
CA GLU A 211 4.05 19.55 12.08
C GLU A 211 5.05 18.60 11.40
N LEU A 212 6.26 19.09 11.10
CA LEU A 212 7.34 18.22 10.61
C LEU A 212 7.61 17.18 11.70
N ALA A 213 7.09 15.97 11.50
CA ALA A 213 7.22 14.87 12.43
C ALA A 213 8.70 14.51 12.60
N THR A 214 9.37 15.12 13.58
CA THR A 214 10.60 14.56 14.12
C THR A 214 10.21 13.25 14.79
N PRO A 215 10.74 12.10 14.36
CA PRO A 215 10.44 10.84 15.04
C PRO A 215 10.92 10.97 16.48
N SER A 216 9.99 10.95 17.42
CA SER A 216 10.38 10.81 18.82
C SER A 216 10.98 9.42 18.99
N VAL A 217 12.19 9.35 19.55
CA VAL A 217 12.87 8.09 19.92
C VAL A 217 11.94 7.16 20.72
N THR A 218 11.03 7.75 21.51
CA THR A 218 10.01 7.05 22.28
C THR A 218 9.03 6.24 21.40
N HIS A 219 8.62 6.77 20.24
CA HIS A 219 7.70 6.08 19.33
C HIS A 219 8.37 4.92 18.59
N MET A 220 9.65 5.09 18.19
CA MET A 220 10.42 4.00 17.57
C MET A 220 10.61 2.83 18.53
N ILE A 221 10.89 3.12 19.81
CA ILE A 221 11.02 2.09 20.86
C ILE A 221 9.67 1.42 21.14
N ALA A 222 8.58 2.19 21.26
CA ALA A 222 7.25 1.63 21.52
C ALA A 222 6.77 0.69 20.40
N ALA A 223 6.99 1.07 19.14
CA ALA A 223 6.64 0.24 17.99
C ALA A 223 7.47 -1.06 17.91
N ALA A 224 8.76 -1.00 18.23
CA ALA A 224 9.62 -2.18 18.30
C ALA A 224 9.20 -3.13 19.44
N VAL A 225 8.85 -2.58 20.62
CA VAL A 225 8.39 -3.36 21.78
C VAL A 225 7.04 -4.02 21.52
N ALA A 226 6.09 -3.32 20.91
CA ALA A 226 4.77 -3.88 20.57
C ALA A 226 4.89 -5.06 19.60
N ARG A 227 5.80 -4.97 18.62
CA ARG A 227 6.08 -6.05 17.68
C ARG A 227 6.68 -7.27 18.35
N HIS A 228 7.70 -7.07 19.17
CA HIS A 228 8.36 -8.17 19.87
C HIS A 228 7.37 -8.90 20.77
N ARG A 229 6.42 -8.18 21.38
CA ARG A 229 5.32 -8.76 22.16
C ARG A 229 4.37 -9.58 21.30
N SER A 230 3.92 -9.06 20.16
CA SER A 230 3.02 -9.80 19.25
C SER A 230 3.67 -11.03 18.62
N GLN A 231 4.97 -10.97 18.28
CA GLN A 231 5.70 -12.12 17.74
C GLN A 231 5.91 -13.18 18.82
N GLN A 232 6.22 -12.77 20.06
CA GLN A 232 6.34 -13.68 21.20
C GLN A 232 5.01 -14.37 21.53
N GLU A 233 3.90 -13.61 21.57
CA GLU A 233 2.56 -14.17 21.79
C GLU A 233 2.16 -15.16 20.70
N HIS A 234 2.48 -14.88 19.43
CA HIS A 234 2.24 -15.82 18.33
C HIS A 234 3.12 -17.08 18.41
N LEU A 235 4.40 -16.94 18.82
CA LEU A 235 5.31 -18.06 19.06
C LEU A 235 4.85 -18.93 20.23
N ASP A 236 4.40 -18.33 21.33
CA ASP A 236 3.88 -19.04 22.50
C ASP A 236 2.60 -19.83 22.18
N ILE A 237 1.71 -19.25 21.34
CA ILE A 237 0.50 -19.93 20.85
C ILE A 237 0.86 -21.14 19.96
N MET A 238 1.87 -21.01 19.11
CA MET A 238 2.34 -22.09 18.23
C MET A 238 3.08 -23.20 19.00
N GLN A 239 3.71 -22.87 20.14
CA GLN A 239 4.49 -23.82 20.94
C GLN A 239 3.70 -24.50 22.07
N ASN A 240 2.50 -24.02 22.41
CA ASN A 240 1.64 -24.67 23.42
C ASN A 240 0.16 -24.80 23.00
N PRO A 241 -0.15 -25.62 21.98
CA PRO A 241 -1.53 -25.83 21.51
C PRO A 241 -2.42 -26.58 22.52
N GLU A 242 -1.85 -27.26 23.52
CA GLU A 242 -2.61 -28.01 24.53
C GLU A 242 -3.17 -27.12 25.66
N GLY A 243 -2.58 -25.95 25.91
CA GLY A 243 -3.03 -25.00 26.93
C GLY A 243 -4.42 -24.39 26.63
N GLN A 244 -4.81 -24.28 25.36
CA GLN A 244 -6.14 -23.77 24.97
C GLN A 244 -7.27 -24.76 25.29
N LYS A 245 -7.01 -26.08 25.27
CA LYS A 245 -8.05 -27.09 25.61
C LYS A 245 -8.34 -27.12 27.11
N ALA A 246 -7.36 -26.82 27.96
CA ALA A 246 -7.55 -26.80 29.41
C ALA A 246 -8.38 -25.59 29.88
N HIS A 247 -8.29 -24.44 29.21
CA HIS A 247 -9.05 -23.24 29.58
C HIS A 247 -10.51 -23.30 29.10
N ALA A 248 -10.77 -23.89 27.93
CA ALA A 248 -12.14 -24.10 27.43
C ALA A 248 -12.92 -25.16 28.24
N ALA A 249 -12.25 -26.19 28.78
CA ALA A 249 -12.88 -27.22 29.61
C ALA A 249 -13.26 -26.71 31.02
N ALA A 250 -12.52 -25.73 31.57
CA ALA A 250 -12.81 -25.15 32.88
C ALA A 250 -13.99 -24.17 32.85
N ALA A 251 -14.26 -23.52 31.71
CA ALA A 251 -15.36 -22.57 31.56
C ALA A 251 -16.73 -23.23 31.28
N GLY A 252 -16.76 -24.53 30.92
CA GLY A 252 -17.98 -25.27 30.59
C GLY A 252 -18.57 -26.13 31.72
N ALA A 253 -17.95 -26.17 32.90
CA ALA A 253 -18.38 -27.00 34.03
C ALA A 253 -19.10 -26.20 35.14
N GLY A 254 -19.48 -24.96 34.88
CA GLY A 254 -20.09 -24.05 35.86
C GLY A 254 -21.28 -23.28 35.29
N SER A 255 -22.31 -23.98 34.81
CA SER A 255 -23.68 -23.47 34.64
C SER A 255 -24.65 -24.61 34.42
#